data_AF-A0A7V7QML7-F1
#
_entry.id   AF-A0A7V7QML7-F1
#
_cell.length_a   1.000
_cell.length_b   1.000
_cell.length_c   1.000
_cell.angle_alpha   90.00
_cell.angle_beta   90.00
_cell.angle_gamma   90.00
#
_symmetry.space_group_name_H-M   'P 1'
#
loop_
_entity.id
_entity.type
_entity.pdbx_description
1 polymer ?
#
loop_
_entity_poly.entity_id
_entity_poly.type
_entity_poly.pdbx_seq_one_letter_code
_entity_poly.pdbx_strand_id
1 'polypeptide(L)' 'MDELVYYFIMHDLNQIGKMEDFVYYIYEKDRGWIPDINHLLSDRLMGYDGLFVGCISMLSKVDEITKEKAYQMIQTM' A
#
# COMPACT_ATOMS: atom_id res chain seq x y z
N MET A 1 11.04 -6.55 -20.28
CA MET A 1 9.89 -5.75 -19.84
C MET A 1 10.16 -5.48 -18.40
N ASP A 2 10.36 -4.22 -18.03
CA ASP A 2 10.70 -3.87 -16.65
C ASP A 2 9.51 -4.21 -15.74
N GLU A 3 9.78 -4.74 -14.56
CA GLU A 3 8.75 -5.05 -13.55
C GLU A 3 7.97 -3.78 -13.21
N LEU A 4 6.63 -3.86 -13.24
CA LEU A 4 5.77 -2.75 -12.87
C LEU A 4 5.64 -2.71 -11.35
N VAL A 5 6.45 -1.86 -10.70
CA VAL A 5 6.46 -1.72 -9.25
C VAL A 5 6.08 -0.31 -8.81
N TYR A 6 5.03 -0.22 -8.01
CA TYR A 6 4.52 1.03 -7.41
C TYR A 6 4.52 0.90 -5.89
N TYR A 7 4.86 1.97 -5.18
CA TYR A 7 4.94 1.98 -3.72
C TYR A 7 3.92 2.95 -3.13
N PHE A 8 3.37 2.61 -1.97
CA PHE A 8 2.29 3.37 -1.34
C PHE A 8 2.50 3.50 0.17
N ILE A 9 2.06 4.62 0.74
CA ILE A 9 1.88 4.80 2.18
C ILE A 9 0.40 4.83 2.51
N MET A 10 -0.02 4.03 3.49
CA MET A 10 -1.35 4.08 4.08
C MET A 10 -1.27 4.85 5.41
N HIS A 11 -1.75 6.10 5.40
CA HIS A 11 -1.57 7.05 6.51
C HIS A 11 -2.27 6.63 7.79
N ASP A 12 -3.46 6.03 7.68
CA ASP A 12 -4.27 5.63 8.83
C ASP A 12 -3.76 4.36 9.51
N LEU A 13 -3.00 3.53 8.80
CA LEU A 13 -2.35 2.34 9.35
C LEU A 13 -0.88 2.54 9.67
N ASN A 14 -0.31 3.68 9.24
CA ASN A 14 1.13 3.93 9.24
C ASN A 14 1.90 2.75 8.63
N GLN A 15 1.46 2.30 7.45
CA GLN A 15 1.99 1.08 6.83
C GLN A 15 2.34 1.29 5.37
N ILE A 16 3.44 0.67 4.94
CA ILE A 16 3.94 0.74 3.57
C ILE A 16 3.42 -0.46 2.78
N GLY A 17 2.92 -0.21 1.57
CA GLY A 17 2.53 -1.22 0.62
C GLY A 17 3.24 -1.05 -0.73
N LYS A 18 3.16 -2.09 -1.57
CA LYS A 18 3.56 -2.01 -2.98
C LYS A 18 2.60 -2.80 -3.86
N MET A 19 2.54 -2.43 -5.13
CA MET A 19 2.01 -3.27 -6.20
C MET A 19 3.17 -3.71 -7.07
N GLU A 20 3.28 -5.01 -7.32
CA GLU A 20 4.28 -5.62 -8.21
C GLU A 20 3.55 -6.59 -9.14
N ASP A 21 3.58 -6.31 -10.44
CA ASP A 21 2.89 -7.10 -11.47
C ASP A 21 1.42 -7.41 -11.11
N PHE A 22 0.69 -6.37 -10.67
CA PHE A 22 -0.71 -6.42 -10.26
C PHE A 22 -1.00 -7.20 -8.97
N VAL A 23 0.03 -7.60 -8.22
CA VAL A 23 -0.12 -8.21 -6.89
C VAL A 23 0.21 -7.17 -5.81
N TYR A 24 -0.67 -7.04 -4.83
CA TYR A 24 -0.49 -6.13 -3.70
C TYR A 24 0.26 -6.81 -2.56
N TYR A 25 1.20 -6.08 -1.97
CA TYR A 25 1.99 -6.49 -0.82
C TYR A 25 2.01 -5.41 0.25
N ILE A 26 2.19 -5.86 1.48
CA ILE A 26 2.33 -5.03 2.67
C ILE A 26 3.69 -5.32 3.30
N TYR A 27 4.36 -4.28 3.79
CA TYR A 27 5.59 -4.46 4.54
C TYR A 27 5.30 -4.74 6.02
N GLU A 28 5.88 -5.82 6.54
CA GLU A 28 5.97 -6.14 7.97
C GLU A 28 7.45 -6.19 8.38
N LYS A 29 7.81 -5.50 9.47
CA LYS A 29 9.22 -5.36 9.93
C LYS A 29 9.96 -6.69 10.05
N ASP A 30 9.31 -7.71 10.60
CA ASP A 30 9.95 -9.01 10.87
C ASP A 30 9.83 -10.01 9.71
N ARG A 31 8.99 -9.72 8.71
CA ARG A 31 8.67 -10.66 7.61
C ARG A 31 8.98 -10.14 6.22
N GLY A 32 9.27 -8.85 6.09
CA GLY A 32 9.44 -8.18 4.81
C GLY A 32 8.11 -7.98 4.08
N TRP A 33 8.13 -8.13 2.76
CA TRP A 33 6.94 -8.01 1.92
C TRP A 33 6.09 -9.27 2.00
N ILE A 34 4.86 -9.13 2.51
CA ILE A 34 3.87 -10.19 2.54
C ILE A 34 2.71 -9.85 1.61
N PRO A 35 2.04 -10.84 0.98
CA PRO A 35 0.85 -10.57 0.18
C PRO A 35 -0.24 -9.87 1.00
N ASP A 36 -0.93 -8.91 0.39
CA ASP A 36 -2.04 -8.17 1.02
C ASP A 36 -3.33 -9.01 1.07
N ILE A 37 -3.33 -10.05 1.89
CA ILE A 37 -4.45 -11.01 2.01
C ILE A 37 -5.72 -10.33 2.55
N ASN A 38 -5.55 -9.28 3.37
CA ASN A 38 -6.63 -8.55 4.01
C ASN A 38 -7.09 -7.33 3.21
N HIS A 39 -6.61 -7.16 1.98
CA HIS A 39 -6.98 -6.05 1.09
C HIS A 39 -6.73 -4.65 1.67
N LEU A 40 -5.76 -4.49 2.57
CA LEU A 40 -5.48 -3.22 3.23
C LEU A 40 -5.11 -2.13 2.23
N LEU A 41 -4.23 -2.43 1.29
CA LEU A 41 -3.82 -1.48 0.25
C LEU A 41 -4.90 -1.35 -0.81
N SER A 42 -5.41 -2.48 -1.33
CA SER A 42 -6.38 -2.45 -2.43
C SER A 42 -7.69 -1.75 -2.05
N ASP A 43 -8.16 -1.90 -0.82
CA ASP A 43 -9.38 -1.23 -0.35
C ASP A 43 -9.20 0.29 -0.37
N ARG A 44 -8.04 0.79 0.06
CA ARG A 44 -7.77 2.24 0.05
C ARG A 44 -7.64 2.77 -1.37
N LEU A 45 -6.97 2.04 -2.27
CA LEU A 45 -6.83 2.43 -3.68
C LEU A 45 -8.18 2.46 -4.41
N MET A 46 -9.10 1.55 -4.07
CA MET A 46 -10.45 1.52 -4.62
C MET A 46 -11.40 2.49 -3.92
N GLY A 47 -11.04 2.98 -2.73
CA GLY A 47 -11.95 3.72 -1.87
C GLY A 47 -13.07 2.84 -1.32
N TYR A 48 -12.79 1.57 -1.01
CA TYR A 48 -13.75 0.65 -0.41
C TYR A 48 -13.91 0.94 1.08
N ASP A 49 -15.14 1.21 1.53
CA ASP A 49 -15.46 1.52 2.92
C ASP A 49 -16.10 0.36 3.70
N GLY A 50 -16.15 -0.83 3.09
CA GLY A 50 -16.86 -2.00 3.62
C GLY A 50 -18.25 -2.21 3.02
N LEU A 51 -18.78 -1.24 2.28
CA LEU A 51 -20.07 -1.32 1.59
C LEU A 51 -19.98 -0.92 0.11
N PHE A 52 -19.28 0.18 -0.17
CA PHE A 52 -19.19 0.78 -1.50
C PHE A 52 -17.75 1.11 -1.88
N VAL A 53 -17.50 1.20 -3.19
CA VAL A 53 -16.24 1.64 -3.81
C VAL A 53 -16.35 3.13 -4.17
N GLY A 54 -15.22 3.85 -4.16
CA GLY A 54 -15.16 5.27 -4.51
C GLY A 54 -15.39 6.24 -3.33
N CYS A 55 -15.30 5.76 -2.09
CA CYS A 55 -15.39 6.60 -0.90
C CYS A 55 -14.15 7.50 -0.78
N ILE A 56 -14.34 8.82 -0.89
CA ILE A 56 -13.25 9.81 -0.88
C ILE A 56 -12.42 9.74 0.40
N SER A 57 -13.07 9.50 1.55
CA SER A 57 -12.36 9.39 2.83
C SER A 57 -11.44 8.16 2.91
N MET A 58 -11.70 7.12 2.11
CA MET A 58 -10.83 5.96 1.96
C MET A 58 -9.70 6.24 0.96
N LEU A 59 -10.01 6.86 -0.17
CA LEU A 59 -9.02 7.26 -1.18
C LEU A 59 -7.97 8.22 -0.59
N SER A 60 -8.38 9.14 0.28
CA SER A 60 -7.47 10.11 0.90
C SER A 60 -6.53 9.50 1.95
N LYS A 61 -6.62 8.20 2.23
CA LYS A 61 -5.76 7.51 3.22
C LYS A 61 -4.53 6.88 2.60
N VAL A 62 -4.43 6.87 1.26
CA VAL A 62 -3.32 6.26 0.54
C VAL A 62 -2.72 7.25 -0.44
N ASP A 63 -1.39 7.34 -0.43
CA ASP A 63 -0.63 8.10 -1.43
C ASP A 63 0.39 7.18 -2.09
N GLU A 64 0.56 7.34 -3.41
CA GLU A 64 1.70 6.78 -4.12
C GLU A 64 2.98 7.54 -3.70
N ILE A 65 4.05 6.80 -3.46
CA ILE A 65 5.35 7.32 -3.06
C ILE A 65 6.44 6.72 -3.94
N THR A 66 7.59 7.40 -3.99
CA THR A 66 8.74 6.84 -4.70
C THR A 66 9.30 5.62 -3.97
N LYS A 67 10.00 4.76 -4.71
CA LYS A 67 10.76 3.64 -4.14
C LYS A 67 11.70 4.12 -3.03
N GLU A 68 12.47 5.18 -3.28
CA GLU A 68 13.43 5.73 -2.33
C GLU A 68 12.73 6.13 -1.03
N LYS A 69 11.57 6.79 -1.12
CA LYS A 69 10.80 7.19 0.05
C LYS A 69 10.29 5.99 0.84
N ALA A 70 9.79 4.96 0.15
CA ALA A 70 9.32 3.74 0.80
C ALA A 70 10.44 3.06 1.59
N TYR A 71 11.63 2.90 0.98
CA TYR A 71 12.78 2.30 1.66
C TYR A 71 13.34 3.16 2.79
N GLN A 72 13.32 4.49 2.68
CA GLN A 72 13.66 5.38 3.80
C GLN A 72 12.72 5.17 4.99
N MET A 73 11.40 5.06 4.74
CA MET A 73 10.41 4.84 5.81
C MET A 73 10.58 3.47 6.45
N ILE A 74 10.79 2.42 5.64
CA ILE A 74 11.05 1.05 6.12
C ILE A 74 12.26 1.00 7.06
N GLN A 75 13.34 1.74 6.77
CA GLN A 75 14.52 1.77 7.63
C GLN A 75 14.27 2.41 9.01
N THR A 76 13.20 3.20 9.14
CA THR A 76 12.84 3.93 10.36
C THR A 76 11.70 3.28 11.16
N MET A 77 11.12 2.19 10.67
CA MET A 77 10.08 1.40 11.35
C MET A 77 10.69 0.40 12.32
#